data_AF-A0A936VRT9-F1
#
_entry.id   AF-A0A936VRT9-F1
#
_cell.length_a   1.000
_cell.length_b   1.000
_cell.length_c   1.000
_cell.angle_alpha   90.00
_cell.angle_beta   90.00
_cell.angle_gamma   90.00
#
_symmetry.space_group_name_H-M   'P 1'
#
loop_
_entity.id
_entity.type
_entity.pdbx_description
1 polymer ?
#
loop_
_entity_poly.entity_id
_entity_poly.type
_entity_poly.pdbx_seq_one_letter_code
_entity_poly.pdbx_strand_id
1 'polypeptide(L)'
;MMMPQAMVSKIAIDCILSEGSEGLQGEGCIYALSSSPPSITGPEQLHPGDYVKLRLWLPNDEGSAIQIDLAEVQWVKHQWVKLDLLLTSSKDQARLRQFIAPANQPQPVPHRMWEQIVIRA
;
A
#
# COMPACT_ATOMS: atom_id res chain seq x y z
N MET A 1 8.36 -18.28 29.12
CA MET A 1 8.88 -17.25 28.20
C MET A 1 7.78 -16.97 27.18
N MET A 2 7.12 -15.82 27.30
CA MET A 2 6.09 -15.39 26.35
C MET A 2 6.78 -15.01 25.04
N MET A 3 6.40 -15.70 23.96
CA MET A 3 6.81 -15.33 22.61
C MET A 3 6.26 -13.93 22.30
N PRO A 4 7.02 -13.03 21.66
CA PRO A 4 6.47 -11.77 21.21
C PRO A 4 5.35 -12.11 20.25
N GLN A 5 4.14 -11.63 20.53
CA GLN A 5 3.03 -11.73 19.60
C GLN A 5 3.55 -11.15 18.29
N ALA A 6 3.75 -12.03 17.30
CA ALA A 6 4.04 -11.59 15.95
C ALA A 6 3.02 -10.50 15.65
N MET A 7 3.48 -9.31 15.25
CA MET A 7 2.64 -8.27 14.69
C MET A 7 2.02 -8.85 13.41
N VAL A 8 0.99 -9.68 13.59
CA VAL A 8 0.18 -10.19 12.50
C VAL A 8 -0.65 -8.99 12.12
N SER A 9 -0.27 -8.33 11.04
CA SER A 9 -1.11 -7.34 10.39
C SER A 9 -2.45 -8.01 10.11
N LYS A 10 -3.47 -7.59 10.86
CA LYS A 10 -4.81 -8.16 10.83
C LYS A 10 -5.61 -7.69 9.63
N ILE A 11 -5.05 -6.76 8.86
CA ILE A 11 -5.67 -6.09 7.72
C ILE A 11 -4.75 -6.21 6.50
N ALA A 12 -5.35 -6.57 5.37
CA ALA A 12 -4.74 -6.52 4.05
C ALA A 12 -5.52 -5.55 3.15
N ILE A 13 -4.85 -4.94 2.19
CA ILE A 13 -5.44 -4.01 1.24
C ILE A 13 -5.07 -4.48 -0.15
N ASP A 14 -6.05 -4.70 -1.02
CA ASP A 14 -5.81 -4.85 -2.45
C ASP A 14 -6.26 -3.57 -3.14
N CYS A 15 -5.35 -2.93 -3.88
CA CYS A 15 -5.69 -1.75 -4.63
C CYS A 15 -5.01 -1.76 -6.00
N ILE A 16 -5.68 -1.13 -6.96
CA ILE A 16 -5.14 -0.87 -8.29
C ILE A 16 -4.52 0.51 -8.26
N LEU A 17 -3.24 0.59 -8.61
CA LEU A 17 -2.51 1.84 -8.72
C LEU A 17 -2.93 2.61 -9.95
N SER A 18 -2.91 3.93 -9.84
CA SER A 18 -3.15 4.89 -10.90
C SER A 18 -2.14 6.03 -10.78
N GLU A 19 -1.79 6.64 -11.91
CA GLU A 19 -0.92 7.81 -11.92
C GLU A 19 -1.70 9.00 -11.31
N GLY A 20 -1.30 9.41 -10.11
CA GLY A 20 -1.88 10.55 -9.40
C GLY A 20 -1.01 11.80 -9.57
N SER A 21 -1.64 12.98 -9.57
CA SER A 21 -0.94 14.26 -9.74
C SER A 21 0.08 14.59 -8.63
N GLU A 22 -0.02 13.94 -7.46
CA GLU A 22 0.83 14.19 -6.29
C GLU A 22 1.52 12.91 -5.74
N GLY A 23 1.61 11.85 -6.55
CA GLY A 23 2.30 10.60 -6.18
C GLY A 23 1.50 9.34 -6.53
N LEU A 24 1.78 8.24 -5.82
CA LEU A 24 1.03 6.99 -5.97
C LEU A 24 -0.36 7.13 -5.39
N GLN A 25 -1.37 6.98 -6.25
CA GLN A 25 -2.76 6.88 -5.83
C GLN A 25 -3.34 5.54 -6.30
N GLY A 26 -4.30 5.00 -5.56
CA GLY A 26 -4.97 3.77 -5.98
C GLY A 26 -6.40 3.68 -5.45
N GLU A 27 -7.21 2.84 -6.09
CA GLU A 27 -8.55 2.51 -5.63
C GLU A 27 -8.61 1.01 -5.33
N GLY A 28 -9.20 0.63 -4.21
CA GLY A 28 -9.11 -0.73 -3.71
C GLY A 28 -10.09 -1.09 -2.61
N CYS A 29 -9.92 -2.29 -2.07
CA CYS A 29 -10.71 -2.83 -0.99
C CYS A 29 -9.80 -3.20 0.19
N ILE A 30 -10.29 -2.98 1.40
CA ILE A 30 -9.62 -3.35 2.64
C ILE A 30 -10.26 -4.65 3.15
N TYR A 31 -9.44 -5.57 3.63
CA TYR A 31 -9.83 -6.90 4.08
C TYR A 31 -9.31 -7.18 5.48
N ALA A 32 -10.17 -7.67 6.37
CA ALA A 32 -9.75 -8.18 7.66
C ALA A 32 -9.30 -9.64 7.55
N LEU A 33 -7.98 -9.89 7.69
CA LEU A 33 -7.36 -11.22 7.75
C LEU A 33 -7.67 -11.97 9.06
N SER A 34 -8.25 -11.28 10.05
CA SER A 34 -8.63 -11.89 11.33
C SER A 34 -9.89 -12.73 11.27
N SER A 35 -10.65 -12.65 10.17
CA SER A 35 -11.88 -13.42 9.97
C SER A 35 -11.67 -14.46 8.87
N SER A 36 -12.24 -15.65 9.03
CA SER A 36 -12.26 -16.68 8.00
C SER A 36 -13.73 -17.00 7.66
N PRO A 37 -14.22 -16.63 6.46
CA PRO A 37 -13.51 -15.98 5.36
C PRO A 37 -13.15 -14.50 5.63
N PRO A 38 -12.11 -13.96 4.97
CA PRO A 38 -11.71 -12.56 5.13
C PRO A 38 -12.88 -11.65 4.76
N SER A 39 -13.27 -10.81 5.71
CA SER A 39 -14.41 -9.90 5.53
C SER A 39 -13.90 -8.58 4.96
N ILE A 40 -14.58 -8.07 3.94
CA ILE A 40 -14.33 -6.72 3.42
C ILE A 40 -14.67 -5.73 4.54
N THR A 41 -13.75 -4.83 4.81
CA THR A 41 -13.90 -3.76 5.80
C THR A 41 -13.77 -2.40 5.12
N GLY A 42 -14.36 -1.38 5.73
CA GLY A 42 -14.12 0.00 5.38
C GLY A 42 -12.82 0.57 5.99
N PRO A 43 -12.39 1.74 5.51
CA PRO A 43 -11.26 2.48 6.05
C PRO A 43 -11.48 2.97 7.48
N GLU A 44 -12.74 3.03 7.94
CA GLU A 44 -13.11 3.36 9.32
C GLU A 44 -12.52 2.41 10.39
N GLN A 45 -12.11 1.20 10.01
CA GLN A 45 -11.45 0.26 10.92
C GLN A 45 -9.93 0.48 11.02
N LEU A 46 -9.35 1.35 10.20
CA LEU A 46 -7.92 1.66 10.22
C LEU A 46 -7.66 2.87 11.10
N HIS A 47 -6.60 2.80 11.90
CA HIS A 47 -6.15 3.92 12.72
C HIS A 47 -4.72 4.33 12.34
N PRO A 48 -4.37 5.62 12.46
CA PRO A 48 -2.98 6.05 12.35
C PRO A 48 -2.07 5.25 13.29
N GLY A 49 -0.97 4.72 12.76
CA GLY A 49 -0.04 3.82 13.45
C GLY A 49 -0.35 2.33 13.30
N ASP A 50 -1.47 1.95 12.65
CA ASP A 50 -1.74 0.55 12.34
C ASP A 50 -0.82 0.03 11.23
N TYR A 51 -0.43 -1.23 11.37
CA TYR A 51 0.37 -1.94 10.38
C TYR A 51 -0.51 -2.86 9.53
N VAL A 52 -0.42 -2.68 8.21
CA VAL A 52 -1.22 -3.41 7.22
C VAL A 52 -0.33 -4.05 6.16
N LYS A 53 -0.86 -5.07 5.48
CA LYS A 53 -0.27 -5.62 4.26
C LYS A 53 -0.93 -4.97 3.05
N LEU A 54 -0.15 -4.64 2.01
CA LEU A 54 -0.70 -4.17 0.75
C LEU A 54 -0.36 -5.07 -0.41
N ARG A 55 -1.31 -5.17 -1.33
CA ARG A 55 -1.16 -5.73 -2.67
C ARG A 55 -1.54 -4.65 -3.66
N LEU A 56 -0.56 -4.21 -4.43
CA LEU A 56 -0.73 -3.15 -5.41
C LEU A 56 -0.73 -3.78 -6.80
N TRP A 57 -1.78 -3.53 -7.57
CA TRP A 57 -1.92 -3.98 -8.95
C TRP A 57 -1.63 -2.81 -9.89
N LEU A 58 -0.70 -3.00 -10.83
CA LEU A 58 -0.40 -1.99 -11.83
C LEU A 58 -1.30 -2.19 -13.07
N PRO A 59 -1.94 -1.14 -13.61
CA PRO A 59 -2.93 -1.28 -14.68
C PRO A 59 -2.33 -1.73 -16.03
N ASN A 60 -1.01 -1.54 -16.23
CA ASN A 60 -0.28 -1.89 -17.45
C ASN A 60 0.75 -3.01 -17.25
N ASP A 61 0.70 -3.74 -16.13
CA ASP A 61 1.63 -4.83 -15.84
C ASP A 61 0.84 -6.14 -15.80
N GLU A 62 1.08 -7.04 -16.77
CA GLU A 62 0.53 -8.40 -16.75
C GLU A 62 1.21 -9.31 -15.70
N GLY A 63 2.15 -8.77 -14.92
CA GLY A 63 2.87 -9.47 -13.87
C GLY A 63 2.09 -9.56 -12.55
N SER A 64 2.72 -10.19 -11.56
CA SER A 64 2.14 -10.38 -10.23
C SER A 64 1.95 -9.06 -9.48
N ALA A 65 0.94 -8.98 -8.62
CA ALA A 65 0.74 -7.86 -7.71
C ALA A 65 2.02 -7.56 -6.91
N ILE A 66 2.31 -6.28 -6.72
CA ILE A 66 3.40 -5.80 -5.87
C ILE A 66 2.97 -6.03 -4.42
N GLN A 67 3.73 -6.86 -3.71
CA GLN A 67 3.44 -7.17 -2.31
C GLN A 67 4.25 -6.26 -1.39
N ILE A 68 3.54 -5.60 -0.49
CA ILE A 68 4.08 -4.81 0.60
C ILE A 68 3.85 -5.60 1.88
N ASP A 69 4.94 -6.10 2.45
CA ASP A 69 4.92 -6.90 3.67
C ASP A 69 4.48 -6.09 4.89
N LEU A 70 4.81 -4.79 4.91
CA LEU A 70 4.47 -3.89 5.98
C LEU A 70 4.30 -2.46 5.47
N ALA A 71 3.12 -1.89 5.72
CA ALA A 71 2.88 -0.47 5.62
C ALA A 71 2.23 0.05 6.88
N GLU A 72 2.51 1.29 7.21
CA GLU A 72 1.93 1.98 8.35
C GLU A 72 0.87 2.98 7.88
N VAL A 73 -0.30 2.94 8.49
CA VAL A 73 -1.34 3.94 8.27
C VAL A 73 -0.89 5.27 8.86
N GLN A 74 -0.72 6.28 8.02
CA GLN A 74 -0.37 7.63 8.46
C GLN A 74 -1.60 8.42 8.86
N TRP A 75 -2.66 8.34 8.05
CA TRP A 75 -3.93 8.96 8.35
C TRP A 75 -5.06 8.31 7.57
N VAL A 76 -6.26 8.44 8.11
CA VAL A 76 -7.51 8.07 7.46
C VAL A 76 -8.40 9.31 7.40
N LYS A 77 -8.89 9.65 6.21
CA LYS A 77 -9.86 10.74 5.99
C LYS A 77 -10.96 10.26 5.06
N HIS A 78 -12.15 10.05 5.61
CA HIS A 78 -13.29 9.49 4.88
C HIS A 78 -12.92 8.17 4.21
N GLN A 79 -12.89 8.14 2.87
CA GLN A 79 -12.53 6.99 2.05
C GLN A 79 -11.02 6.90 1.73
N TRP A 80 -10.26 7.93 2.10
CA TRP A 80 -8.84 8.03 1.76
C TRP A 80 -7.98 7.57 2.92
N VAL A 81 -7.02 6.71 2.62
CA VAL A 81 -6.04 6.21 3.58
C VAL A 81 -4.65 6.48 3.02
N LYS A 82 -3.84 7.21 3.78
CA LYS A 82 -2.42 7.37 3.46
C LYS A 82 -1.60 6.34 4.20
N LEU A 83 -0.69 5.71 3.49
CA LEU A 83 0.16 4.64 3.97
C LEU A 83 1.61 4.95 3.64
N ASP A 84 2.49 4.72 4.62
CA ASP A 84 3.93 4.67 4.42
C ASP A 84 4.35 3.21 4.25
N LEU A 85 5.00 2.90 3.13
CA LEU A 85 5.53 1.59 2.79
C LEU A 85 6.83 1.38 3.54
N LEU A 86 6.81 0.53 4.58
CA LEU A 86 7.97 0.30 5.44
C LEU A 86 8.81 -0.89 4.97
N LEU A 87 8.16 -1.98 4.60
CA LEU A 87 8.83 -3.20 4.12
C LEU A 87 8.28 -3.57 2.76
N THR A 88 9.16 -3.49 1.76
CA THR A 88 8.89 -3.86 0.38
C THR A 88 10.13 -4.53 -0.20
N SER A 89 9.94 -5.61 -0.94
CA SER A 89 11.04 -6.30 -1.61
C SER A 89 11.76 -5.39 -2.60
N SER A 90 13.08 -5.52 -2.75
CA SER A 90 13.87 -4.69 -3.68
C SER A 90 13.38 -4.81 -5.13
N LYS A 91 12.85 -5.97 -5.52
CA LYS A 91 12.24 -6.19 -6.84
C LYS A 91 10.98 -5.34 -7.03
N ASP A 92 10.12 -5.33 -6.01
CA ASP A 92 8.86 -4.60 -6.01
C ASP A 92 9.05 -3.09 -5.89
N GLN A 93 10.06 -2.66 -5.10
CA GLN A 93 10.51 -1.27 -5.10
C GLN A 93 10.97 -0.81 -6.49
N ALA A 94 11.73 -1.63 -7.22
CA ALA A 94 12.15 -1.31 -8.57
C ALA A 94 10.93 -1.11 -9.51
N ARG A 95 9.93 -1.98 -9.42
CA ARG A 95 8.70 -1.89 -10.22
C ARG A 95 7.90 -0.63 -9.91
N LEU A 96 7.71 -0.30 -8.62
CA LEU A 96 7.07 0.95 -8.21
C LEU A 96 7.83 2.17 -8.73
N ARG A 97 9.16 2.17 -8.60
CA ARG A 97 10.00 3.27 -9.10
C ARG A 97 9.91 3.43 -10.61
N GLN A 98 9.83 2.34 -11.36
CA GLN A 98 9.64 2.39 -12.81
C GLN A 98 8.25 2.90 -13.19
N PHE A 99 7.22 2.56 -12.41
CA PHE A 99 5.86 3.05 -12.65
C PHE A 99 5.73 4.56 -12.42
N ILE A 100 6.41 5.10 -11.40
CA ILE A 100 6.37 6.53 -11.04
C ILE A 100 7.42 7.33 -11.82
N ALA A 101 8.41 6.67 -12.42
CA ALA A 101 9.43 7.36 -13.20
C ALA A 101 8.76 8.07 -14.38
N PRO A 102 8.84 9.42 -14.46
CA PRO A 102 8.26 10.13 -15.57
C PRO A 102 8.93 9.67 -16.87
N ALA A 103 8.14 9.32 -17.87
CA ALA A 103 8.61 8.75 -19.14
C ALA A 103 9.59 9.63 -19.93
N ASN A 104 9.86 10.86 -19.50
CA ASN A 104 10.74 11.78 -20.23
C ASN A 104 11.47 12.85 -19.40
N GLN A 105 11.76 12.66 -18.10
CA GLN A 105 12.55 13.66 -17.36
C GLN A 105 13.64 13.06 -16.46
N PRO A 106 14.88 13.59 -16.50
CA PRO A 106 15.97 13.24 -15.59
C PRO A 106 15.81 13.86 -14.18
N GLN A 107 14.58 14.16 -13.77
CA GLN A 107 14.33 14.70 -12.44
C GLN A 107 14.35 13.55 -11.43
N PRO A 108 15.14 13.63 -10.35
CA PRO A 108 15.09 12.64 -9.30
C PRO A 108 13.69 12.66 -8.70
N VAL A 109 12.92 11.59 -8.91
CA VAL A 109 11.68 11.38 -8.16
C VAL A 109 12.05 11.55 -6.67
N PRO A 110 11.37 12.45 -5.93
CA PRO A 110 11.70 12.68 -4.54
C PRO A 110 11.66 11.33 -3.82
N HIS A 111 12.68 11.05 -3.00
CA HIS A 111 12.86 9.73 -2.36
C HIS A 111 11.58 9.20 -1.70
N ARG A 112 10.78 10.11 -1.13
CA ARG A 112 9.53 9.79 -0.41
C ARG A 112 8.30 9.50 -1.28
N MET A 113 8.35 9.77 -2.58
CA MET A 113 7.15 9.73 -3.43
C MET A 113 6.68 8.30 -3.77
N TRP A 114 7.59 7.32 -3.70
CA TRP A 114 7.29 5.90 -3.86
C TRP A 114 7.15 5.15 -2.53
N GLU A 115 7.61 5.76 -1.44
CA GLU A 115 7.47 5.26 -0.06
C GLU A 115 6.08 5.57 0.49
N GLN A 116 5.32 6.46 -0.15
CA GLN A 116 3.97 6.85 0.27
C GLN A 116 2.95 6.55 -0.81
N ILE A 117 1.84 5.94 -0.40
CA ILE A 117 0.68 5.70 -1.25
C ILE A 117 -0.57 6.24 -0.57
N VAL A 118 -1.45 6.85 -1.36
CA VAL A 118 -2.79 7.18 -0.91
C VAL A 118 -3.77 6.27 -1.64
N ILE A 119 -4.50 5.47 -0.88
CA ILE A 119 -5.54 4.61 -1.44
C ILE A 119 -6.91 5.17 -1.13
N ARG A 120 -7.85 4.89 -2.01
CA ARG A 120 -9.27 5.08 -1.79
C ARG A 120 -9.93 3.72 -1.60
N ALA A 121 -10.65 3.56 -0.49
CA ALA A 121 -11.39 2.36 -0.11
C ALA A 121 -12.90 2.59 0.00
#